data_AF-A0A968JVE0-F1
#
_entry.id   AF-A0A968JVE0-F1
#
_cell.length_a   1.000
_cell.length_b   1.000
_cell.length_c   1.000
_cell.angle_alpha   90.00
_cell.angle_beta   90.00
_cell.angle_gamma   90.00
#
_symmetry.space_group_name_H-M   'P 1'
#
loop_
_entity.id
_entity.type
_entity.pdbx_description
1 polymer ?
#
loop_
_entity_poly.entity_id
_entity_poly.type
_entity_poly.pdbx_seq_one_letter_code
_entity_poly.pdbx_strand_id
1 'polypeptide(L)'
;MKVLVLNCGSSSIKFQLFDMKSKKVLAKGVAEKVGLKGSFVKLEKDNNEKVRFEGEIIDHLVGIEYILGIITSNKHGILKNLNEIDAVGHRVVNGGEKFSQSTFIDDEVQAAIEKYCEIAPLHNPANLKGINAVKLLMPGTPQVAVFDTAFHQTLPEFAYMYAIPYSLYNKYGIRKYGYHGTSHYYVSRRACSILNVDIKDKKIITCHLGNGASMSAIKNGKSIDTTMGFTPIEGLIMGTRSGDVDLG
;
A
#
# COMPACT_ATOMS: atom_id res chain seq x y z
N MET A 1 -19.65 0.02 10.05
CA MET A 1 -18.71 0.61 9.10
C MET A 1 -17.93 -0.52 8.48
N LYS A 2 -18.16 -0.83 7.21
CA LYS A 2 -17.41 -1.81 6.44
C LYS A 2 -16.45 -1.08 5.51
N VAL A 3 -15.18 -1.45 5.55
CA VAL A 3 -14.12 -0.81 4.76
C VAL A 3 -13.52 -1.82 3.80
N LEU A 4 -13.55 -1.50 2.51
CA LEU A 4 -12.80 -2.24 1.50
C LEU A 4 -11.38 -1.69 1.46
N VAL A 5 -10.37 -2.54 1.60
CA VAL A 5 -8.95 -2.16 1.48
C VAL A 5 -8.40 -2.77 0.21
N LEU A 6 -7.83 -1.93 -0.66
CA LEU A 6 -7.23 -2.32 -1.93
C LEU A 6 -5.71 -2.10 -1.94
N ASN A 7 -5.00 -3.09 -2.48
CA ASN A 7 -3.58 -2.99 -2.78
C ASN A 7 -3.35 -3.48 -4.22
N CYS A 8 -3.30 -2.52 -5.14
CA CYS A 8 -3.12 -2.75 -6.57
C CYS A 8 -1.63 -2.75 -6.93
N GLY A 9 -1.13 -3.91 -7.35
CA GLY A 9 0.19 -4.06 -7.98
C GLY A 9 0.07 -4.10 -9.51
N SER A 10 1.19 -4.19 -10.23
CA SER A 10 1.21 -4.19 -11.69
C SER A 10 0.37 -5.32 -12.32
N SER A 11 0.40 -6.52 -11.73
CA SER A 11 -0.30 -7.72 -12.23
C SER A 11 -1.26 -8.36 -11.21
N SER A 12 -1.58 -7.65 -10.13
CA SER A 12 -2.48 -8.17 -9.09
C SER A 12 -3.28 -7.09 -8.37
N ILE A 13 -4.44 -7.47 -7.84
CA ILE A 13 -5.25 -6.64 -6.94
C ILE A 13 -5.56 -7.46 -5.69
N LYS A 14 -4.91 -7.12 -4.58
CA LYS A 14 -5.25 -7.72 -3.28
C LYS A 14 -6.34 -6.89 -2.63
N PHE A 15 -7.32 -7.54 -2.02
CA PHE A 15 -8.39 -6.88 -1.32
C PHE A 15 -8.72 -7.53 0.02
N GLN A 16 -9.21 -6.73 0.95
CA GLN A 16 -9.81 -7.18 2.21
C GLN A 16 -11.02 -6.32 2.54
N LEU A 17 -12.10 -6.94 3.01
CA LEU A 17 -13.28 -6.26 3.51
C LEU A 17 -13.33 -6.42 5.02
N PHE A 18 -13.24 -5.31 5.74
CA PHE A 18 -13.28 -5.27 7.19
C PHE A 18 -14.65 -4.83 7.69
N ASP A 19 -15.13 -5.43 8.77
CA ASP A 19 -16.09 -4.76 9.65
C ASP A 19 -15.33 -4.05 10.76
N MET A 20 -15.34 -2.72 10.73
CA MET A 20 -14.58 -1.91 11.67
C MET A 20 -15.19 -1.88 13.08
N LYS A 21 -16.46 -2.28 13.25
CA LYS A 21 -17.06 -2.42 14.59
C LYS A 21 -16.45 -3.60 15.33
N SER A 22 -16.39 -4.75 14.67
CA SER A 22 -15.81 -5.98 15.24
C SER A 22 -14.30 -6.13 15.00
N LYS A 23 -13.71 -5.29 14.13
CA LYS A 23 -12.33 -5.38 13.64
C LYS A 23 -12.02 -6.74 12.97
N LYS A 24 -13.03 -7.39 12.41
CA LYS A 24 -12.91 -8.67 11.71
C LYS A 24 -12.76 -8.47 10.20
N VAL A 25 -12.00 -9.36 9.58
CA VAL A 25 -11.97 -9.51 8.13
C VAL A 25 -13.18 -10.37 7.73
N LEU A 26 -14.13 -9.77 7.02
CA LEU A 26 -15.31 -10.48 6.49
C LEU A 26 -14.95 -11.31 5.25
N ALA A 27 -14.04 -10.78 4.43
CA ALA A 27 -13.51 -11.44 3.26
C ALA A 27 -12.13 -10.90 2.91
N LYS A 28 -11.30 -11.74 2.31
CA LYS A 28 -10.03 -11.34 1.69
C LYS A 28 -9.82 -12.09 0.40
N GLY A 29 -9.03 -11.52 -0.50
CA GLY A 29 -8.77 -12.18 -1.76
C GLY A 29 -7.71 -11.49 -2.59
N VAL A 30 -7.49 -12.06 -3.77
CA VAL A 30 -6.54 -11.55 -4.74
C VAL A 30 -7.02 -11.86 -6.15
N ALA A 31 -7.03 -10.85 -7.01
CA ALA A 31 -6.99 -11.03 -8.46
C ALA A 31 -5.52 -11.16 -8.88
N GLU A 32 -5.16 -12.23 -9.57
CA GLU A 32 -3.81 -12.48 -10.07
C GLU A 32 -3.80 -12.52 -11.60
N LYS A 33 -2.59 -12.29 -12.17
CA LYS A 33 -2.34 -12.29 -13.61
C LYS A 33 -3.21 -11.25 -14.36
N VAL A 34 -3.46 -10.11 -13.73
CA VAL A 34 -4.13 -8.96 -14.37
C VAL A 34 -3.33 -8.55 -15.61
N GLY A 35 -4.00 -8.43 -16.75
CA GLY A 35 -3.42 -8.16 -18.07
C GLY A 35 -2.70 -9.34 -18.72
N LEU A 36 -2.80 -10.55 -18.15
CA LEU A 36 -2.14 -11.77 -18.63
C LEU A 36 -3.16 -12.90 -18.84
N LYS A 37 -2.79 -13.90 -19.65
CA LYS A 37 -3.63 -15.09 -19.89
C LYS A 37 -3.80 -15.92 -18.60
N GLY A 38 -5.02 -16.42 -18.40
CA GLY A 38 -5.36 -17.28 -17.26
C GLY A 38 -5.41 -16.51 -15.94
N SER A 39 -5.91 -15.28 -15.98
CA SER A 39 -6.26 -14.50 -14.80
C SER A 39 -7.38 -15.15 -14.00
N PHE A 40 -7.38 -14.90 -12.70
CA PHE A 40 -8.37 -15.44 -11.78
C PHE A 40 -8.50 -14.56 -10.53
N VAL A 41 -9.60 -14.73 -9.81
CA VAL A 41 -9.82 -14.18 -8.47
C VAL A 41 -9.92 -15.31 -7.46
N LYS A 42 -9.14 -15.23 -6.39
CA LYS A 42 -9.30 -16.06 -5.19
C LYS A 42 -10.01 -15.24 -4.12
N LEU A 43 -11.07 -15.82 -3.55
CA LEU A 43 -11.81 -15.28 -2.41
C LEU A 43 -11.67 -16.25 -1.22
N GLU A 44 -11.43 -15.71 -0.04
CA GLU A 44 -11.49 -16.40 1.25
C GLU A 44 -12.44 -15.62 2.17
N LYS A 45 -13.50 -16.28 2.64
CA LYS A 45 -14.48 -15.71 3.58
C LYS A 45 -14.03 -15.92 5.03
N ASP A 46 -14.69 -15.25 5.97
CA ASP A 46 -14.43 -15.35 7.41
C ASP A 46 -14.61 -16.77 7.99
N ASN A 47 -15.49 -17.58 7.37
CA ASN A 47 -15.71 -18.99 7.67
C ASN A 47 -14.64 -19.93 7.06
N ASN A 48 -13.56 -19.39 6.49
CA ASN A 48 -12.49 -20.10 5.77
C ASN A 48 -12.90 -20.79 4.46
N GLU A 49 -14.10 -20.53 3.94
CA GLU A 49 -14.50 -20.96 2.60
C GLU A 49 -13.60 -20.27 1.56
N LYS A 50 -12.97 -21.06 0.71
CA LYS A 50 -12.10 -20.58 -0.37
C LYS A 50 -12.70 -20.91 -1.72
N VAL A 51 -12.85 -19.90 -2.57
CA VAL A 51 -13.38 -20.05 -3.92
C VAL A 51 -12.44 -19.38 -4.91
N ARG A 52 -12.26 -20.04 -6.07
CA ARG A 52 -11.47 -19.52 -7.18
C ARG A 52 -12.38 -19.32 -8.39
N PHE A 53 -12.32 -18.14 -8.97
CA PHE A 53 -13.07 -17.74 -10.15
C PHE A 53 -12.08 -17.48 -11.27
N GLU A 54 -12.08 -18.33 -12.30
CA GLU A 54 -11.39 -18.01 -13.54
C GLU A 54 -12.14 -16.87 -14.26
N GLY A 55 -11.42 -16.01 -14.96
CA GLY A 55 -12.02 -14.90 -15.70
C GLY A 55 -10.95 -14.08 -16.40
N GLU A 56 -11.31 -13.43 -17.51
CA GLU A 56 -10.38 -12.57 -18.24
C GLU A 56 -10.33 -11.18 -17.58
N ILE A 57 -9.20 -10.86 -16.96
CA ILE A 57 -8.99 -9.60 -16.24
C ILE A 57 -7.94 -8.81 -16.99
N ILE A 58 -8.40 -8.03 -17.98
CA ILE A 58 -7.53 -7.28 -18.89
C ILE A 58 -6.83 -6.10 -18.21
N ASP A 59 -7.45 -5.51 -17.19
CA ASP A 59 -6.89 -4.39 -16.43
C ASP A 59 -7.46 -4.31 -14.99
N HIS A 60 -7.05 -3.26 -14.27
CA HIS A 60 -7.47 -3.03 -12.89
C HIS A 60 -8.94 -2.64 -12.75
N LEU A 61 -9.53 -1.99 -13.75
CA LEU A 61 -10.94 -1.60 -13.72
C LEU A 61 -11.80 -2.87 -13.75
N VAL A 62 -11.58 -3.72 -14.75
CA VAL A 62 -12.27 -5.02 -14.88
C VAL A 62 -12.00 -5.89 -13.67
N GLY A 63 -10.76 -5.89 -13.15
CA GLY A 63 -10.42 -6.66 -11.95
C GLY A 63 -11.18 -6.24 -10.71
N ILE A 64 -11.34 -4.93 -10.49
CA ILE A 64 -12.10 -4.39 -9.36
C ILE A 64 -13.60 -4.62 -9.56
N GLU A 65 -14.12 -4.41 -10.77
CA GLU A 65 -15.50 -4.74 -11.11
C GLU A 65 -15.82 -6.21 -10.81
N TYR A 66 -14.93 -7.13 -11.19
CA TYR A 66 -15.10 -8.55 -10.94
C TYR A 66 -15.06 -8.89 -9.44
N ILE A 67 -14.13 -8.28 -8.68
CA ILE A 67 -14.09 -8.42 -7.21
C ILE A 67 -15.40 -7.92 -6.59
N LEU A 68 -15.88 -6.73 -6.97
CA LEU A 68 -17.11 -6.14 -6.48
C LEU A 68 -18.33 -7.02 -6.79
N GLY A 69 -18.43 -7.52 -8.03
CA GLY A 69 -19.49 -8.45 -8.42
C GLY A 69 -19.48 -9.76 -7.64
N ILE A 70 -18.30 -10.33 -7.37
CA ILE A 70 -18.17 -11.55 -6.56
C ILE A 70 -18.67 -11.29 -5.13
N ILE A 71 -18.21 -10.22 -4.48
CA ILE A 71 -18.55 -9.95 -3.06
C ILE A 71 -20.01 -9.53 -2.87
N THR A 72 -20.72 -9.12 -3.92
CA THR A 72 -22.17 -8.84 -3.89
C THR A 72 -23.02 -9.94 -4.53
N SER A 73 -22.42 -11.04 -4.98
CA SER A 73 -23.18 -12.11 -5.67
C SER A 73 -24.10 -12.89 -4.72
N ASN A 74 -25.25 -13.36 -5.20
CA ASN A 74 -26.17 -14.16 -4.37
C ASN A 74 -25.56 -15.48 -3.87
N LYS A 75 -24.63 -16.07 -4.64
CA LYS A 75 -24.07 -17.40 -4.33
C LYS A 75 -22.82 -17.34 -3.46
N HIS A 76 -21.93 -16.38 -3.72
CA HIS A 76 -20.63 -16.30 -3.06
C HIS A 76 -20.39 -14.97 -2.34
N GLY A 77 -21.31 -14.01 -2.47
CA GLY A 77 -21.19 -12.69 -1.87
C GLY A 77 -21.28 -12.72 -0.36
N ILE A 78 -20.70 -11.67 0.22
CA ILE A 78 -20.72 -11.36 1.65
C ILE A 78 -21.59 -10.12 1.91
N LEU A 79 -21.92 -9.37 0.86
CA LEU A 79 -22.75 -8.18 0.87
C LEU A 79 -23.98 -8.38 0.01
N LYS A 80 -25.09 -7.72 0.37
CA LYS A 80 -26.31 -7.67 -0.45
C LYS A 80 -26.17 -6.69 -1.61
N ASN A 81 -25.42 -5.60 -1.42
CA ASN A 81 -25.15 -4.59 -2.45
C ASN A 81 -23.93 -3.74 -2.06
N LEU A 82 -23.50 -2.88 -2.99
CA LEU A 82 -22.30 -2.04 -2.84
C LEU A 82 -22.47 -0.92 -1.79
N ASN A 83 -23.71 -0.49 -1.50
CA ASN A 83 -23.96 0.57 -0.51
C ASN A 83 -23.64 0.12 0.92
N GLU A 84 -23.38 -1.17 1.14
CA GLU A 84 -22.87 -1.67 2.41
C GLU A 84 -21.38 -1.36 2.63
N ILE A 85 -20.64 -0.91 1.61
CA ILE A 85 -19.24 -0.49 1.75
C ILE A 85 -19.24 1.01 2.08
N ASP A 86 -18.84 1.34 3.31
CA ASP A 86 -18.89 2.71 3.81
C ASP A 86 -17.69 3.56 3.38
N ALA A 87 -16.54 2.93 3.07
CA ALA A 87 -15.33 3.60 2.60
C ALA A 87 -14.37 2.62 1.91
N VAL A 88 -13.46 3.15 1.11
CA VAL A 88 -12.35 2.39 0.50
C VAL A 88 -10.99 2.95 0.89
N GLY A 89 -10.11 2.09 1.42
CA GLY A 89 -8.73 2.42 1.72
C GLY A 89 -7.79 1.91 0.62
N HIS A 90 -6.90 2.75 0.12
CA HIS A 90 -5.95 2.41 -0.94
C HIS A 90 -4.52 2.48 -0.40
N ARG A 91 -3.76 1.40 -0.59
CA ARG A 91 -2.31 1.50 -0.47
C ARG A 91 -1.77 2.30 -1.65
N VAL A 92 -1.00 3.33 -1.36
CA VAL A 92 -0.24 4.11 -2.34
C VAL A 92 1.23 4.04 -1.98
N VAL A 93 2.11 3.77 -2.95
CA VAL A 93 3.53 3.59 -2.64
C VAL A 93 4.22 4.92 -2.33
N ASN A 94 4.16 5.90 -3.23
CA ASN A 94 4.87 7.16 -3.05
C ASN A 94 3.90 8.35 -3.00
N GLY A 95 3.93 9.10 -1.90
CA GLY A 95 3.19 10.37 -1.72
C GLY A 95 4.10 11.59 -1.72
N GLY A 96 5.40 11.40 -1.97
CA GLY A 96 6.39 12.46 -1.90
C GLY A 96 6.56 13.06 -0.51
N GLU A 97 7.06 14.28 -0.47
CA GLU A 97 7.22 15.05 0.78
C GLU A 97 5.89 15.63 1.29
N LYS A 98 4.91 15.79 0.39
CA LYS A 98 3.65 16.46 0.69
C LYS A 98 2.76 15.67 1.64
N PHE A 99 2.72 14.35 1.49
CA PHE A 99 1.80 13.50 2.27
C PHE A 99 2.54 12.69 3.34
N SER A 100 2.57 13.23 4.55
CA SER A 100 3.15 12.58 5.74
C SER A 100 2.16 11.74 6.54
N GLN A 101 0.90 11.67 6.12
CA GLN A 101 -0.16 10.90 6.77
C GLN A 101 -1.19 10.42 5.75
N SER A 102 -2.03 9.47 6.17
CA SER A 102 -3.19 9.05 5.38
C SER A 102 -4.13 10.23 5.15
N THR A 103 -4.69 10.34 3.94
CA THR A 103 -5.52 11.47 3.53
C THR A 103 -6.74 11.00 2.74
N PHE A 104 -7.85 11.74 2.83
CA PHE A 104 -8.96 11.56 1.90
C PHE A 104 -8.49 11.89 0.49
N ILE A 105 -8.95 11.10 -0.48
CA ILE A 105 -8.59 11.28 -1.88
C ILE A 105 -9.52 12.34 -2.49
N ASP A 106 -8.93 13.47 -2.83
CA ASP A 106 -9.50 14.51 -3.68
C ASP A 106 -8.66 14.66 -4.96
N ASP A 107 -9.00 15.64 -5.81
CA ASP A 107 -8.29 15.87 -7.06
C ASP A 107 -6.82 16.32 -6.84
N GLU A 108 -6.52 17.00 -5.72
CA GLU A 108 -5.16 17.42 -5.38
C GLU A 108 -4.27 16.23 -5.00
N VAL A 109 -4.80 15.31 -4.19
CA VAL A 109 -4.15 14.05 -3.84
C VAL A 109 -3.95 13.20 -5.09
N GLN A 110 -4.96 13.11 -5.95
CA GLN A 110 -4.88 12.35 -7.19
C GLN A 110 -3.79 12.87 -8.13
N ALA A 111 -3.74 14.18 -8.37
CA ALA A 111 -2.72 14.81 -9.21
C ALA A 111 -1.31 14.62 -8.65
N ALA A 112 -1.16 14.66 -7.33
CA ALA A 112 0.13 14.41 -6.70
C ALA A 112 0.57 12.94 -6.81
N ILE A 113 -0.34 11.98 -6.66
CA ILE A 113 -0.04 10.55 -6.90
C ILE A 113 0.43 10.33 -8.34
N GLU A 114 -0.23 10.98 -9.30
CA GLU A 114 0.12 10.95 -10.72
C GLU A 114 1.52 11.51 -10.98
N LYS A 115 1.85 12.67 -10.40
CA LYS A 115 3.21 13.25 -10.47
C LYS A 115 4.27 12.27 -9.96
N TYR A 116 3.98 11.54 -8.88
CA TYR A 116 4.93 10.58 -8.29
C TYR A 116 4.98 9.21 -9.00
N CYS A 117 4.23 9.03 -10.11
CA CYS A 117 4.40 7.87 -10.99
C CYS A 117 5.81 7.78 -11.55
N GLU A 118 6.49 8.90 -11.83
CA GLU A 118 7.87 8.89 -12.32
C GLU A 118 8.86 8.32 -11.29
N ILE A 119 8.61 8.53 -10.00
CA ILE A 119 9.49 8.04 -8.91
C ILE A 119 9.17 6.58 -8.55
N ALA A 120 7.90 6.18 -8.62
CA ALA A 120 7.46 4.81 -8.32
C ALA A 120 6.72 4.16 -9.52
N PRO A 121 7.37 4.00 -10.69
CA PRO A 121 6.71 3.64 -11.94
C PRO A 121 6.09 2.24 -11.95
N LEU A 122 6.62 1.32 -11.13
CA LEU A 122 6.07 -0.03 -11.00
C LEU A 122 4.88 -0.12 -10.05
N HIS A 123 4.54 0.96 -9.35
CA HIS A 123 3.59 0.93 -8.25
C HIS A 123 2.51 2.01 -8.34
N ASN A 124 2.89 3.29 -8.34
CA ASN A 124 1.94 4.40 -8.33
C ASN A 124 0.93 4.35 -9.48
N PRO A 125 1.31 4.00 -10.73
CA PRO A 125 0.34 3.83 -11.81
C PRO A 125 -0.76 2.80 -11.50
N ALA A 126 -0.39 1.66 -10.91
CA ALA A 126 -1.36 0.64 -10.53
C ALA A 126 -2.24 1.08 -9.35
N ASN A 127 -1.67 1.83 -8.39
CA ASN A 127 -2.43 2.41 -7.29
C ASN A 127 -3.48 3.41 -7.81
N LEU A 128 -3.07 4.29 -8.72
CA LEU A 128 -3.94 5.28 -9.36
C LEU A 128 -5.06 4.64 -10.18
N LYS A 129 -4.77 3.57 -10.93
CA LYS A 129 -5.82 2.78 -11.61
C LYS A 129 -6.86 2.23 -10.64
N GLY A 130 -6.44 1.76 -9.47
CA GLY A 130 -7.35 1.27 -8.43
C GLY A 130 -8.25 2.36 -7.86
N ILE A 131 -7.70 3.56 -7.60
CA ILE A 131 -8.45 4.74 -7.16
C ILE A 131 -9.49 5.15 -8.21
N ASN A 132 -9.07 5.23 -9.47
CA ASN A 132 -9.95 5.58 -10.59
C ASN A 132 -11.09 4.57 -10.79
N ALA A 133 -10.79 3.29 -10.67
CA ALA A 133 -11.81 2.23 -10.78
C ALA A 133 -12.88 2.37 -9.69
N VAL A 134 -12.49 2.65 -8.44
CA VAL A 134 -13.46 2.88 -7.36
C VAL A 134 -14.26 4.17 -7.56
N LYS A 135 -13.61 5.25 -8.04
CA LYS A 135 -14.30 6.51 -8.39
C LYS A 135 -15.39 6.29 -9.44
N LEU A 136 -15.16 5.39 -10.39
CA LEU A 136 -16.11 5.04 -11.45
C LEU A 136 -17.21 4.07 -10.97
N LEU A 137 -16.83 3.00 -10.27
CA LEU A 137 -17.72 1.88 -9.91
C LEU A 137 -18.55 2.14 -8.65
N MET A 138 -18.08 3.01 -7.76
CA MET A 138 -18.71 3.32 -6.48
C MET A 138 -18.76 4.84 -6.24
N PRO A 139 -19.41 5.62 -7.13
CA PRO A 139 -19.42 7.07 -7.05
C PRO A 139 -19.99 7.55 -5.71
N GLY A 140 -19.33 8.53 -5.10
CA GLY A 140 -19.71 9.08 -3.79
C GLY A 140 -19.19 8.30 -2.57
N THR A 141 -18.60 7.11 -2.75
CA THR A 141 -17.96 6.38 -1.64
C THR A 141 -16.66 7.08 -1.25
N PRO A 142 -16.44 7.44 0.04
CA PRO A 142 -15.20 8.05 0.50
C PRO A 142 -14.00 7.13 0.26
N GLN A 143 -12.94 7.69 -0.34
CA GLN A 143 -11.68 6.99 -0.56
C GLN A 143 -10.56 7.62 0.27
N VAL A 144 -9.66 6.80 0.81
CA VAL A 144 -8.52 7.24 1.62
C VAL A 144 -7.23 6.63 1.05
N ALA A 145 -6.23 7.46 0.79
CA ALA A 145 -4.88 7.03 0.43
C ALA A 145 -4.03 6.83 1.69
N VAL A 146 -3.34 5.69 1.77
CA VAL A 146 -2.37 5.36 2.81
C VAL A 146 -1.01 5.17 2.15
N PHE A 147 -0.09 6.11 2.40
CA PHE A 147 1.20 6.15 1.72
C PHE A 147 2.26 5.32 2.44
N ASP A 148 2.98 4.46 1.72
CA ASP A 148 4.10 3.70 2.28
C ASP A 148 5.26 4.60 2.74
N THR A 149 5.38 5.79 2.17
CA THR A 149 6.40 6.80 2.49
C THR A 149 6.07 7.63 3.74
N ALA A 150 4.79 7.71 4.14
CA ALA A 150 4.32 8.63 5.18
C ALA A 150 5.02 8.42 6.53
N PHE A 151 5.18 7.17 6.98
CA PHE A 151 5.81 6.86 8.26
C PHE A 151 7.28 7.30 8.33
N HIS A 152 7.94 7.39 7.19
CA HIS A 152 9.35 7.74 7.05
C HIS A 152 9.58 9.25 6.88
N GLN A 153 8.54 10.07 6.80
CA GLN A 153 8.67 11.53 6.75
C GLN A 153 9.29 12.15 8.02
N THR A 154 9.46 11.36 9.10
CA THR A 154 10.18 11.78 10.30
C THR A 154 11.70 11.57 10.23
N LEU A 155 12.23 11.07 9.11
CA LEU A 155 13.68 10.97 8.91
C LEU A 155 14.32 12.36 9.05
N PRO A 156 15.41 12.50 9.82
CA PRO A 156 16.16 13.75 9.88
C PRO A 156 16.97 13.98 8.59
N GLU A 157 17.34 15.23 8.31
CA GLU A 157 18.07 15.65 7.10
C GLU A 157 19.32 14.82 6.83
N PHE A 158 20.13 14.60 7.86
CA PHE A 158 21.34 13.78 7.74
C PHE A 158 21.08 12.31 7.35
N ALA A 159 19.85 11.81 7.50
CA ALA A 159 19.49 10.44 7.17
C ALA A 159 18.78 10.33 5.81
N TYR A 160 18.12 11.38 5.34
CA TYR A 160 17.45 11.36 4.04
C TYR A 160 18.23 11.99 2.90
N MET A 161 19.24 12.82 3.20
CA MET A 161 20.07 13.45 2.18
C MET A 161 21.13 12.48 1.66
N TYR A 162 21.21 12.35 0.34
CA TYR A 162 22.31 11.64 -0.32
C TYR A 162 23.54 12.54 -0.46
N ALA A 163 24.73 11.95 -0.43
CA ALA A 163 26.02 12.63 -0.64
C ALA A 163 26.30 12.91 -2.13
N ILE A 164 25.36 13.59 -2.79
CA ILE A 164 25.42 14.04 -4.19
C ILE A 164 25.20 15.56 -4.25
N PRO A 165 25.41 16.23 -5.40
CA PRO A 165 25.21 17.68 -5.49
C PRO A 165 23.83 18.12 -4.97
N TYR A 166 23.80 19.04 -4.01
CA TYR A 166 22.58 19.49 -3.32
C TYR A 166 21.53 20.07 -4.29
N SER A 167 21.96 20.59 -5.44
CA SER A 167 21.06 21.05 -6.51
C SER A 167 20.11 19.96 -7.04
N LEU A 168 20.51 18.68 -6.97
CA LEU A 168 19.67 17.56 -7.38
C LEU A 168 18.51 17.32 -6.41
N TYR A 169 18.73 17.53 -5.11
CA TYR A 169 17.65 17.56 -4.12
C TYR A 169 16.70 18.73 -4.41
N ASN A 170 17.22 19.95 -4.53
CA ASN A 170 16.38 21.13 -4.76
C ASN A 170 15.55 21.06 -6.05
N LYS A 171 16.13 20.54 -7.14
CA LYS A 171 15.48 20.55 -8.45
C LYS A 171 14.55 19.36 -8.65
N TYR A 172 14.92 18.17 -8.19
CA TYR A 172 14.23 16.92 -8.50
C TYR A 172 13.65 16.23 -7.26
N GLY A 173 13.88 16.75 -6.06
CA GLY A 173 13.43 16.13 -4.81
C GLY A 173 14.11 14.79 -4.53
N ILE A 174 15.37 14.62 -4.99
CA ILE A 174 16.14 13.39 -4.76
C ILE A 174 16.56 13.31 -3.29
N ARG A 175 15.91 12.41 -2.56
CA ARG A 175 16.13 12.10 -1.15
C ARG A 175 15.69 10.68 -0.84
N LYS A 176 16.10 10.14 0.30
CA LYS A 176 15.50 8.92 0.85
C LYS A 176 14.04 9.20 1.24
N TYR A 177 13.13 8.41 0.69
CA TYR A 177 11.73 8.40 1.09
C TYR A 177 11.42 7.23 2.02
N GLY A 178 11.93 6.04 1.71
CA GLY A 178 11.60 4.82 2.45
C GLY A 178 10.21 4.26 2.11
N TYR A 179 10.04 2.93 2.19
CA TYR A 179 8.77 2.27 1.90
C TYR A 179 8.45 1.19 2.92
N HIS A 180 7.30 0.53 2.74
CA HIS A 180 6.69 -0.36 3.73
C HIS A 180 6.38 0.35 5.06
N GLY A 181 6.25 1.68 5.06
CA GLY A 181 6.02 2.49 6.25
C GLY A 181 4.77 2.07 7.02
N THR A 182 3.68 1.72 6.35
CA THR A 182 2.46 1.18 7.00
C THR A 182 2.75 -0.11 7.77
N SER A 183 3.59 -0.99 7.22
CA SER A 183 3.98 -2.24 7.88
C SER A 183 4.88 -1.97 9.08
N HIS A 184 5.94 -1.17 8.92
CA HIS A 184 6.86 -0.78 9.99
C HIS A 184 6.12 -0.05 11.13
N TYR A 185 5.20 0.86 10.79
CA TYR A 185 4.32 1.55 11.72
C TYR A 185 3.48 0.59 12.55
N TYR A 186 2.86 -0.41 11.90
CA TYR A 186 1.99 -1.38 12.56
C TYR A 186 2.77 -2.33 13.46
N VAL A 187 3.81 -2.98 12.94
CA VAL A 187 4.53 -4.04 13.67
C VAL A 187 5.32 -3.49 14.86
N SER A 188 5.88 -2.28 14.75
CA SER A 188 6.55 -1.61 15.88
C SER A 188 5.59 -1.36 17.05
N ARG A 189 4.40 -0.82 16.76
CA ARG A 189 3.34 -0.60 17.77
C ARG A 189 2.78 -1.91 18.30
N ARG A 190 2.60 -2.92 17.44
CA ARG A 190 2.12 -4.23 17.87
C ARG A 190 3.11 -4.91 18.80
N ALA A 191 4.41 -4.84 18.51
CA ALA A 191 5.46 -5.37 19.38
C ALA A 191 5.42 -4.69 20.76
N CYS A 192 5.36 -3.35 20.80
CA CYS A 192 5.19 -2.61 22.06
C CYS A 192 3.94 -3.00 22.84
N SER A 193 2.80 -3.18 22.15
CA SER A 193 1.55 -3.65 22.76
C SER A 193 1.66 -5.06 23.34
N ILE A 194 2.35 -5.99 22.67
CA ILE A 194 2.56 -7.36 23.17
C ILE A 194 3.47 -7.35 24.41
N LEU A 195 4.52 -6.53 24.38
CA LEU A 195 5.49 -6.41 25.47
C LEU A 195 4.98 -5.50 26.62
N ASN A 196 3.80 -4.89 26.46
CA ASN A 196 3.22 -3.93 27.40
C ASN A 196 4.19 -2.77 27.75
N VAL A 197 4.78 -2.17 26.71
CA VAL A 197 5.69 -1.01 26.85
C VAL A 197 5.23 0.17 26.00
N ASP A 198 5.52 1.40 26.44
CA ASP A 198 5.29 2.60 25.62
C ASP A 198 6.35 2.70 24.51
N ILE A 199 5.89 2.90 23.28
CA ILE A 199 6.72 3.10 22.08
C ILE A 199 7.59 4.37 22.17
N LYS A 200 7.17 5.37 22.96
CA LYS A 200 7.89 6.64 23.13
C LYS A 200 9.25 6.49 23.83
N ASP A 201 9.46 5.39 24.55
CA ASP A 201 10.70 5.12 25.29
C ASP A 201 11.48 3.93 24.72
N LYS A 202 11.28 3.62 23.44
CA LYS A 202 11.87 2.44 22.81
C LYS A 202 12.66 2.78 21.56
N LYS A 203 13.72 2.00 21.37
CA LYS A 203 14.50 1.89 20.13
C LYS A 203 14.17 0.53 19.55
N ILE A 204 13.62 0.50 18.35
CA ILE A 204 13.08 -0.70 17.70
C ILE A 204 13.70 -0.80 16.33
N ILE A 205 14.11 -1.99 15.94
CA ILE A 205 14.42 -2.33 14.56
C ILE A 205 13.29 -3.22 14.06
N THR A 206 12.66 -2.84 12.95
CA THR A 206 11.63 -3.66 12.30
C THR A 206 12.19 -4.20 10.99
N CYS A 207 11.99 -5.50 10.76
CA CYS A 207 12.43 -6.19 9.55
C CYS A 207 11.19 -6.66 8.77
N HIS A 208 10.88 -5.98 7.66
CA HIS A 208 9.84 -6.41 6.73
C HIS A 208 10.52 -7.22 5.63
N LEU A 209 10.37 -8.55 5.66
CA LEU A 209 11.06 -9.47 4.75
C LEU A 209 10.03 -10.19 3.86
N GLY A 210 9.95 -9.81 2.60
CA GLY A 210 9.11 -10.43 1.58
C GLY A 210 9.72 -10.25 0.19
N ASN A 211 8.90 -10.28 -0.86
CA ASN A 211 9.39 -10.05 -2.23
C ASN A 211 10.01 -8.64 -2.40
N GLY A 212 9.59 -7.69 -1.58
CA GLY A 212 10.37 -6.52 -1.21
C GLY A 212 10.79 -6.62 0.23
N ALA A 213 12.04 -6.27 0.51
CA ALA A 213 12.61 -6.36 1.85
C ALA A 213 13.13 -5.01 2.29
N SER A 214 12.87 -4.63 3.54
CA SER A 214 13.40 -3.40 4.12
C SER A 214 13.51 -3.52 5.63
N MET A 215 14.48 -2.82 6.21
CA MET A 215 14.54 -2.58 7.65
C MET A 215 14.29 -1.10 7.97
N SER A 216 13.80 -0.84 9.18
CA SER A 216 13.67 0.53 9.68
C SER A 216 14.16 0.63 11.12
N ALA A 217 14.92 1.68 11.39
CA ALA A 217 15.28 2.10 12.74
C ALA A 217 14.22 3.08 13.24
N ILE A 218 13.60 2.73 14.36
CA ILE A 218 12.49 3.48 14.96
C ILE A 218 12.91 3.88 16.36
N LYS A 219 12.88 5.19 16.65
CA LYS A 219 13.19 5.74 17.96
C LYS A 219 12.01 6.56 18.44
N ASN A 220 11.52 6.26 19.63
CA ASN A 220 10.42 6.98 20.29
C ASN A 220 9.15 7.04 19.39
N GLY A 221 8.88 5.93 18.70
CA GLY A 221 7.74 5.79 17.77
C GLY A 221 7.86 6.50 16.43
N LYS A 222 9.02 7.12 16.13
CA LYS A 222 9.32 7.80 14.85
C LYS A 222 10.37 7.03 14.07
N SER A 223 10.20 6.94 12.75
CA SER A 223 11.24 6.43 11.87
C SER A 223 12.40 7.40 11.84
N ILE A 224 13.61 6.92 12.13
CA ILE A 224 14.84 7.73 12.08
C ILE A 224 15.78 7.30 10.94
N ASP A 225 15.61 6.08 10.43
CA ASP A 225 16.29 5.60 9.23
C ASP A 225 15.53 4.39 8.64
N THR A 226 15.79 4.10 7.38
CA THR A 226 15.32 2.90 6.70
C THR A 226 16.24 2.54 5.54
N THR A 227 16.26 1.26 5.19
CA THR A 227 17.16 0.73 4.17
C THR A 227 16.74 1.12 2.75
N MET A 228 15.44 1.33 2.50
CA MET A 228 15.00 1.74 1.16
C MET A 228 15.17 3.25 0.96
N GLY A 229 15.46 3.61 -0.29
CA GLY A 229 15.95 4.92 -0.70
C GLY A 229 14.92 5.87 -1.28
N PHE A 230 15.39 6.61 -2.30
CA PHE A 230 14.59 7.38 -3.25
C PHE A 230 13.63 6.49 -4.03
N THR A 231 14.03 5.25 -4.31
CA THR A 231 13.21 4.20 -4.92
C THR A 231 13.25 2.93 -4.07
N PRO A 232 12.33 1.96 -4.30
CA PRO A 232 12.31 0.70 -3.55
C PRO A 232 13.45 -0.28 -3.90
N ILE A 233 14.53 0.14 -4.59
CA ILE A 233 15.63 -0.75 -4.98
C ILE A 233 16.76 -0.82 -3.94
N GLU A 234 17.04 0.30 -3.25
CA GLU A 234 18.14 0.43 -2.28
C GLU A 234 17.91 -0.44 -1.03
N GLY A 235 19.02 -0.85 -0.41
CA GLY A 235 19.06 -1.57 0.85
C GLY A 235 19.24 -3.08 0.67
N LEU A 236 18.32 -3.84 1.24
CA LEU A 236 18.42 -5.30 1.32
C LEU A 236 18.29 -5.97 -0.05
N ILE A 237 18.90 -7.15 -0.20
CA ILE A 237 18.57 -8.08 -1.28
C ILE A 237 17.09 -8.48 -1.23
N MET A 238 16.45 -8.59 -2.39
CA MET A 238 15.01 -8.91 -2.50
C MET A 238 14.77 -9.99 -3.58
N GLY A 239 13.51 -10.26 -3.91
CA GLY A 239 13.18 -11.33 -4.87
C GLY A 239 13.79 -11.13 -6.26
N THR A 240 13.74 -9.90 -6.79
CA THR A 240 14.26 -9.56 -8.14
C THR A 240 14.94 -8.19 -8.18
N ARG A 241 15.27 -7.61 -7.02
CA ARG A 241 15.97 -6.33 -6.90
C ARG A 241 17.30 -6.58 -6.23
N SER A 242 18.33 -5.88 -6.70
CA SER A 242 19.71 -6.06 -6.24
C SER A 242 19.90 -5.71 -4.77
N GLY A 243 19.18 -4.69 -4.28
CA GLY A 243 19.62 -4.00 -3.06
C GLY A 243 20.77 -3.05 -3.40
N ASP A 244 21.59 -2.77 -2.40
CA ASP A 244 22.79 -1.95 -2.53
C ASP A 244 23.81 -2.57 -3.50
N VAL A 245 24.29 -1.74 -4.43
CA VAL A 245 25.31 -2.07 -5.43
C VAL A 245 26.30 -0.92 -5.53
N ASP A 246 27.52 -1.22 -5.95
CA ASP A 246 28.45 -0.18 -6.37
C ASP A 246 27.88 0.58 -7.58
N LEU A 247 28.02 1.90 -7.57
CA LEU A 247 27.56 2.77 -8.66
C LEU A 247 28.64 2.95 -9.75
N GLY A 248 29.88 2.58 -9.46
CA GLY A 248 31.05 2.73 -10.35
C GLY A 248 31.13 1.71 -11.49
#